data_AF-A0A1G8QV46-F1
#
_entry.id   AF-A0A1G8QV46-F1
#
_cell.length_a   1.000
_cell.length_b   1.000
_cell.length_c   1.000
_cell.angle_alpha   90.00
_cell.angle_beta   90.00
_cell.angle_gamma   90.00
#
_symmetry.space_group_name_H-M   'P 1'
#
loop_
_entity.id
_entity.type
_entity.pdbx_description
1 polymer ?
#
loop_
_entity_poly.entity_id
_entity_poly.type
_entity_poly.pdbx_seq_one_letter_code
_entity_poly.pdbx_strand_id
1 'polypeptide(L)'
;MAAEAAIGPAQTIMRELPGEFKNWVSTLKISNSTKPLANILSNESKFVNFNYTEFLETVYGIPKKNIWYIHGDRRDKNTELILGHAPEAQFKEEIDLHKSKSKGLKIKNQTEYDLSETARYGLAGYYDATTKKSADVIEDNKDKFKNFRYIEDVVVIGHSLSQVDYPYFKEIIKYNQNSAAMNWHISWYSSGDLKGIKQFVSEMNISNSKVKIFRT
;
A
#
# COMPACT_ATOMS: atom_id res chain seq x y z
N MET A 1 2.69 -19.55 -30.28
CA MET A 1 3.20 -18.59 -31.28
C MET A 1 2.34 -17.35 -31.58
N ALA A 2 1.12 -17.18 -31.06
CA ALA A 2 0.48 -15.84 -30.97
C ALA A 2 0.29 -15.40 -29.51
N ALA A 3 -0.08 -16.34 -28.62
CA ALA A 3 -0.17 -16.12 -27.19
C ALA A 3 1.17 -15.71 -26.54
N GLU A 4 2.29 -16.36 -26.88
CA GLU A 4 3.63 -15.96 -26.36
C GLU A 4 4.04 -14.54 -26.79
N ALA A 5 3.71 -14.14 -28.02
CA ALA A 5 4.00 -12.79 -28.51
C ALA A 5 3.16 -11.71 -27.80
N ALA A 6 1.94 -12.06 -27.38
CA ALA A 6 1.06 -11.17 -26.61
C ALA A 6 1.44 -11.07 -25.12
N ILE A 7 2.05 -12.12 -24.53
CA ILE A 7 2.44 -12.15 -23.10
C ILE A 7 3.85 -11.58 -22.87
N GLY A 8 4.71 -11.59 -23.89
CA GLY A 8 6.11 -11.12 -23.79
C GLY A 8 6.28 -9.72 -23.16
N PRO A 9 5.51 -8.69 -23.56
CA PRO A 9 5.59 -7.37 -22.93
C PRO A 9 5.23 -7.38 -21.44
N ALA A 10 4.20 -8.13 -21.03
CA ALA A 10 3.81 -8.24 -19.62
C ALA A 10 4.88 -8.97 -18.79
N GLN A 11 5.49 -10.02 -19.33
CA GLN A 11 6.61 -10.72 -18.69
C GLN A 11 7.84 -9.83 -18.53
N THR A 12 8.16 -9.03 -19.55
CA THR A 12 9.23 -8.04 -19.49
C THR A 12 8.98 -7.01 -18.40
N ILE A 13 7.77 -6.45 -18.32
CA ILE A 13 7.39 -5.52 -17.24
C ILE A 13 7.54 -6.20 -15.87
N MET A 14 7.01 -7.41 -15.67
CA MET A 14 7.13 -8.10 -14.38
C MET A 14 8.59 -8.35 -13.97
N ARG A 15 9.46 -8.64 -14.93
CA ARG A 15 10.88 -8.90 -14.69
C ARG A 15 11.67 -7.62 -14.39
N GLU A 16 11.39 -6.54 -15.10
CA GLU A 16 12.22 -5.33 -15.08
C GLU A 16 11.70 -4.28 -14.09
N LEU A 17 10.39 -4.23 -13.85
CA LEU A 17 9.76 -3.23 -12.99
C LEU A 17 10.35 -3.19 -11.57
N PRO A 18 10.66 -4.30 -10.88
CA PRO A 18 11.29 -4.22 -9.55
C PRO A 18 12.64 -3.48 -9.55
N GLY A 19 13.47 -3.74 -10.57
CA GLY A 19 14.76 -3.08 -10.74
C GLY A 19 14.62 -1.60 -11.08
N GLU A 20 13.79 -1.29 -12.06
CA GLU A 20 13.53 0.10 -12.47
C GLU A 20 12.88 0.91 -11.34
N PHE A 21 11.98 0.31 -10.58
CA PHE A 21 11.39 0.93 -9.41
C PHE A 21 12.43 1.24 -8.35
N LYS A 22 13.32 0.30 -8.02
CA LYS A 22 14.41 0.53 -7.06
C LYS A 22 15.35 1.64 -7.54
N ASN A 23 15.68 1.68 -8.83
CA ASN A 23 16.47 2.75 -9.43
C ASN A 23 15.78 4.11 -9.27
N TRP A 24 14.50 4.21 -9.63
CA TRP A 24 13.72 5.43 -9.50
C TRP A 24 13.62 5.92 -8.04
N VAL A 25 13.28 5.05 -7.09
CA VAL A 25 13.20 5.40 -5.66
C VAL A 25 14.54 5.93 -5.14
N SER A 26 15.66 5.40 -5.65
CA SER A 26 17.01 5.84 -5.29
C SER A 26 17.33 7.25 -5.78
N THR A 27 16.62 7.77 -6.80
CA THR A 27 16.80 9.15 -7.30
C THR A 27 16.09 10.21 -6.46
N LEU A 28 15.14 9.82 -5.60
CA LEU A 28 14.30 10.76 -4.87
C LEU A 28 15.13 11.59 -3.89
N LYS A 29 14.97 12.92 -3.93
CA LYS A 29 15.64 13.83 -3.00
C LYS A 29 14.71 14.19 -1.86
N ILE A 30 15.25 14.15 -0.64
CA ILE A 30 14.56 14.66 0.55
C ILE A 30 14.91 16.14 0.65
N SER A 31 14.09 17.00 0.07
CA SER A 31 14.29 18.45 0.09
C SER A 31 13.03 19.12 0.64
N ASN A 32 12.91 19.20 1.96
CA ASN A 32 11.92 20.07 2.60
C ASN A 32 12.46 20.52 3.96
N SER A 33 12.52 21.84 4.16
CA SER A 33 12.84 22.45 5.46
C SER A 33 11.61 22.58 6.35
N THR A 34 10.41 22.50 5.79
CA THR A 34 9.14 22.58 6.53
C THR A 34 8.81 21.25 7.19
N LYS A 35 8.34 21.32 8.44
CA LYS A 35 7.98 20.14 9.27
C LYS A 35 6.52 20.20 9.73
N PRO A 36 5.53 20.11 8.82
CA PRO A 36 4.12 20.26 9.19
C PRO A 36 3.63 19.21 10.19
N LEU A 37 4.31 18.05 10.28
CA LEU A 37 3.95 16.96 11.18
C LEU A 37 4.69 17.02 12.52
N ALA A 38 5.45 18.08 12.82
CA ALA A 38 6.30 18.15 14.01
C ALA A 38 5.54 18.01 15.33
N ASN A 39 4.27 18.43 15.35
CA ASN A 39 3.41 18.32 16.53
C ASN A 39 2.74 16.94 16.67
N ILE A 40 2.88 16.07 15.67
CA ILE A 40 2.26 14.75 15.62
C ILE A 40 3.32 13.65 15.80
N LEU A 41 4.48 13.80 15.17
CA LEU A 41 5.54 12.80 15.21
C LEU A 41 6.40 13.00 16.47
N SER A 42 6.56 11.92 17.25
CA SER A 42 7.40 11.89 18.44
C SER A 42 8.54 10.89 18.25
N ASN A 43 9.71 11.20 18.81
CA ASN A 43 10.85 10.29 18.84
C ASN A 43 10.61 9.06 19.72
N GLU A 44 9.61 9.07 20.60
CA GLU A 44 9.25 7.93 21.46
C GLU A 44 8.25 6.98 20.79
N SER A 45 7.65 7.39 19.67
CA SER A 45 6.68 6.59 18.93
C SER A 45 7.37 5.50 18.08
N LYS A 46 6.62 4.44 17.79
CA LYS A 46 7.01 3.43 16.79
C LYS A 46 6.37 3.77 15.44
N PHE A 47 7.12 3.57 14.36
CA PHE A 47 6.69 3.90 13.00
C PHE A 47 6.72 2.66 12.12
N VAL A 48 5.59 2.36 11.46
CA VAL A 48 5.55 1.46 10.32
C VAL A 48 5.57 2.34 9.07
N ASN A 49 6.69 2.32 8.36
CA ASN A 49 6.90 3.16 7.19
C ASN A 49 6.65 2.34 5.92
N PHE A 50 5.59 2.73 5.20
CA PHE A 50 5.23 2.17 3.89
C PHE A 50 5.99 2.85 2.74
N ASN A 51 6.66 3.98 3.02
CA ASN A 51 7.55 4.64 2.09
C ASN A 51 8.96 4.07 2.18
N TYR A 52 9.71 4.24 1.10
CA TYR A 52 11.02 3.64 0.91
C TYR A 52 12.19 4.57 1.31
N THR A 53 11.90 5.84 1.60
CA THR A 53 12.90 6.87 1.87
C THR A 53 13.09 7.11 3.38
N GLU A 54 14.26 7.62 3.73
CA GLU A 54 14.68 8.02 5.08
C GLU A 54 14.06 9.34 5.57
N PHE A 55 12.87 9.70 5.07
CA PHE A 55 12.20 10.97 5.36
C PHE A 55 11.99 11.25 6.84
N LEU A 56 11.52 10.25 7.61
CA LEU A 56 11.32 10.37 9.06
C LEU A 56 12.65 10.61 9.80
N GLU A 57 13.73 9.97 9.35
CA GLU A 57 15.06 10.11 9.93
C GLU A 57 15.64 11.51 9.60
N THR A 58 15.67 11.87 8.32
CA THR A 58 16.36 13.07 7.82
C THR A 58 15.61 14.36 8.13
N VAL A 59 14.27 14.37 8.02
CA VAL A 59 13.47 15.59 8.22
C VAL A 59 13.03 15.71 9.67
N TYR A 60 12.58 14.63 10.30
CA TYR A 60 11.99 14.68 11.64
C TYR A 60 12.94 14.21 12.75
N GLY A 61 14.11 13.65 12.42
CA GLY A 61 15.08 13.21 13.43
C GLY A 61 14.63 11.95 14.17
N ILE A 62 13.65 11.21 13.64
CA ILE A 62 13.16 9.99 14.27
C ILE A 62 14.28 8.94 14.28
N PRO A 63 14.61 8.32 15.43
CA PRO A 63 15.65 7.30 15.50
C PRO A 63 15.32 6.09 14.61
N LYS A 64 16.30 5.61 13.83
CA LYS A 64 16.14 4.44 12.95
C LYS A 64 15.54 3.22 13.66
N LYS A 65 15.95 2.96 14.90
CA LYS A 65 15.46 1.85 15.74
C LYS A 65 13.94 1.87 15.97
N ASN A 66 13.31 3.03 15.80
CA ASN A 66 11.87 3.21 15.99
C ASN A 66 11.10 3.11 14.67
N ILE A 67 11.79 2.96 13.54
CA ILE A 67 11.18 2.93 12.21
C ILE A 67 11.36 1.55 11.59
N TRP A 68 10.25 0.89 11.32
CA TRP A 68 10.22 -0.32 10.53
C TRP A 68 9.76 -0.01 9.11
N TYR A 69 10.66 -0.23 8.15
CA TYR A 69 10.39 -0.13 6.72
C TYR A 69 9.75 -1.44 6.25
N ILE A 70 8.42 -1.51 6.28
CA ILE A 70 7.69 -2.75 6.01
C ILE A 70 7.84 -3.21 4.55
N HIS A 71 8.07 -2.26 3.64
CA HIS A 71 8.29 -2.51 2.21
C HIS A 71 9.76 -2.35 1.77
N GLY A 72 10.69 -2.30 2.73
CA GLY A 72 12.11 -2.13 2.47
C GLY A 72 12.58 -0.67 2.48
N ASP A 73 13.88 -0.52 2.70
CA ASP A 73 14.60 0.74 2.73
C ASP A 73 15.46 0.86 1.48
N ARG A 74 15.33 1.95 0.72
CA ARG A 74 16.10 2.15 -0.52
C ARG A 74 17.62 2.08 -0.34
N ARG A 75 18.12 2.36 0.87
CA ARG A 75 19.55 2.31 1.19
C ARG A 75 20.04 0.87 1.35
N ASP A 76 19.15 -0.09 1.58
CA ASP A 76 19.49 -1.49 1.64
C ASP A 76 19.59 -2.09 0.24
N LYS A 77 20.83 -2.39 -0.16
CA LYS A 77 21.13 -2.96 -1.47
C LYS A 77 20.75 -4.44 -1.55
N ASN A 78 20.69 -5.14 -0.41
CA ASN A 78 20.47 -6.59 -0.35
C ASN A 78 18.99 -6.97 -0.24
N THR A 79 18.12 -5.99 0.03
CA THR A 79 16.68 -6.21 0.15
C THR A 79 15.95 -5.68 -1.09
N GLU A 80 14.98 -6.46 -1.58
CA GLU A 80 14.06 -6.02 -2.64
C GLU A 80 13.03 -5.04 -2.07
N LEU A 81 12.68 -3.99 -2.82
CA LEU A 81 11.58 -3.12 -2.42
C LEU A 81 10.24 -3.76 -2.79
N ILE A 82 9.31 -3.74 -1.85
CA ILE A 82 8.00 -4.36 -2.02
C ILE A 82 7.01 -3.31 -2.52
N LEU A 83 6.42 -3.56 -3.68
CA LEU A 83 5.50 -2.64 -4.32
C LEU A 83 4.08 -2.75 -3.74
N GLY A 84 3.70 -1.75 -2.96
CA GLY A 84 2.35 -1.62 -2.39
C GLY A 84 1.35 -1.01 -3.37
N HIS A 85 0.93 -1.76 -4.41
CA HIS A 85 -0.22 -1.38 -5.22
C HIS A 85 -0.88 -2.57 -5.91
N ALA A 86 -2.19 -2.76 -5.67
CA ALA A 86 -3.07 -3.61 -6.45
C ALA A 86 -4.21 -2.72 -7.01
N PRO A 87 -4.20 -2.38 -8.31
CA PRO A 87 -5.26 -1.64 -8.99
C PRO A 87 -6.60 -2.37 -9.07
N GLU A 88 -6.74 -3.58 -8.52
CA GLU A 88 -7.98 -4.35 -8.59
C GLU A 88 -9.22 -3.53 -8.20
N ALA A 89 -9.10 -2.59 -7.26
CA ALA A 89 -10.23 -1.75 -6.85
C ALA A 89 -10.68 -0.76 -7.95
N GLN A 90 -9.76 -0.17 -8.71
CA GLN A 90 -10.09 0.75 -9.80
C GLN A 90 -10.51 -0.01 -11.05
N PHE A 91 -9.85 -1.13 -11.35
CA PHE A 91 -10.23 -1.97 -12.50
C PHE A 91 -11.55 -2.71 -12.28
N LYS A 92 -11.91 -3.14 -11.06
CA LYS A 92 -13.26 -3.68 -10.78
C LYS A 92 -14.35 -2.64 -10.96
N GLU A 93 -14.14 -1.40 -10.51
CA GLU A 93 -15.10 -0.31 -10.74
C GLU A 93 -15.25 0.00 -12.24
N GLU A 94 -14.18 0.01 -13.04
CA GLU A 94 -14.27 0.12 -14.50
C GLU A 94 -14.97 -1.09 -15.15
N ILE A 95 -14.73 -2.31 -14.68
CA ILE A 95 -15.38 -3.53 -15.16
C ILE A 95 -16.90 -3.52 -14.87
N ASP A 96 -17.33 -3.07 -13.69
CA ASP A 96 -18.75 -3.01 -13.34
C ASP A 96 -19.46 -1.85 -14.06
N LEU A 97 -18.76 -0.74 -14.32
CA LEU A 97 -19.24 0.34 -15.19
C LEU A 97 -19.36 -0.12 -16.66
N HIS A 98 -18.43 -0.94 -17.16
CA HIS A 98 -18.51 -1.51 -18.51
C HIS A 98 -19.51 -2.68 -18.63
N LYS A 99 -19.82 -3.38 -17.53
CA LYS A 99 -20.91 -4.38 -17.49
C LYS A 99 -22.29 -3.74 -17.43
N SER A 100 -22.42 -2.56 -16.83
CA SER A 100 -23.69 -1.82 -16.75
C SER A 100 -23.72 -0.66 -17.74
N LYS A 101 -24.12 -0.98 -18.98
CA LYS A 101 -24.32 -0.13 -20.17
C LYS A 101 -23.11 0.03 -21.11
N SER A 102 -22.96 -0.94 -22.01
CA SER A 102 -22.82 -0.61 -23.43
C SER A 102 -23.78 -1.41 -24.29
N LYS A 103 -24.98 -0.87 -24.49
CA LYS A 103 -25.62 -0.99 -25.80
C LYS A 103 -24.69 -0.26 -26.79
N GLY A 104 -23.83 -1.01 -27.50
CA GLY A 104 -23.25 -0.55 -28.76
C GLY A 104 -21.81 -0.02 -28.79
N LEU A 105 -20.83 -0.62 -28.10
CA LEU A 105 -19.45 -0.56 -28.59
C LEU A 105 -19.14 -1.82 -29.40
N LYS A 106 -19.21 -1.71 -30.74
CA LYS A 106 -18.61 -2.69 -31.65
C LYS A 106 -17.09 -2.57 -31.52
N ILE A 107 -16.47 -3.39 -30.66
CA ILE A 107 -15.02 -3.63 -30.70
C ILE A 107 -14.72 -4.21 -32.08
N LYS A 108 -13.94 -3.50 -32.89
CA LYS A 108 -13.80 -3.80 -34.32
C LYS A 108 -12.90 -4.98 -34.62
N ASN A 109 -12.00 -5.38 -33.72
CA ASN A 109 -10.99 -6.41 -33.98
C ASN A 109 -10.82 -7.35 -32.77
N GLN A 110 -10.99 -8.66 -32.98
CA GLN A 110 -10.76 -9.71 -31.97
C GLN A 110 -9.35 -9.63 -31.35
N THR A 111 -8.35 -9.23 -32.14
CA THR A 111 -6.96 -9.06 -31.74
C THR A 111 -6.74 -8.02 -30.64
N GLU A 112 -7.56 -6.96 -30.62
CA GLU A 112 -7.46 -5.87 -29.63
C GLU A 112 -8.08 -6.30 -28.29
N TYR A 113 -9.15 -7.11 -28.35
CA TYR A 113 -9.73 -7.76 -27.18
C TYR A 113 -8.78 -8.79 -26.57
N ASP A 114 -8.17 -9.64 -27.40
CA ASP A 114 -7.22 -10.67 -26.94
C ASP A 114 -5.95 -10.06 -26.33
N LEU A 115 -5.47 -8.93 -26.87
CA LEU A 115 -4.34 -8.18 -26.32
C LEU A 115 -4.69 -7.54 -24.96
N SER A 116 -5.90 -6.98 -24.83
CA SER A 116 -6.41 -6.42 -23.57
C SER A 116 -6.55 -7.49 -22.48
N GLU A 117 -7.16 -8.64 -22.80
CA GLU A 117 -7.29 -9.76 -21.86
C GLU A 117 -5.92 -10.33 -21.47
N THR A 118 -4.99 -10.46 -22.41
CA THR A 118 -3.64 -10.98 -22.13
C THR A 118 -2.84 -10.03 -21.23
N ALA A 119 -2.89 -8.73 -21.50
CA ALA A 119 -2.32 -7.71 -20.62
C ALA A 119 -2.97 -7.77 -19.22
N ARG A 120 -4.29 -7.98 -19.14
CA ARG A 120 -5.04 -8.14 -17.89
C ARG A 120 -4.58 -9.36 -17.08
N TYR A 121 -4.40 -10.53 -17.70
CA TYR A 121 -3.91 -11.73 -17.02
C TYR A 121 -2.47 -11.57 -16.54
N GLY A 122 -1.61 -10.95 -17.34
CA GLY A 122 -0.25 -10.62 -16.92
C GLY A 122 -0.26 -9.70 -15.69
N LEU A 123 -1.06 -8.63 -15.75
CA LEU A 123 -1.18 -7.69 -14.66
C LEU A 123 -1.76 -8.32 -13.39
N ALA A 124 -2.76 -9.21 -13.51
CA ALA A 124 -3.30 -9.99 -12.40
C ALA A 124 -2.24 -10.91 -11.75
N GLY A 125 -1.42 -11.60 -12.55
CA GLY A 125 -0.32 -12.43 -12.02
C GLY A 125 0.74 -11.62 -11.27
N TYR A 126 1.00 -10.39 -11.72
CA TYR A 126 1.86 -9.44 -11.00
C TYR A 126 1.26 -9.01 -9.65
N TYR A 127 -0.07 -8.81 -9.57
CA TYR A 127 -0.74 -8.45 -8.32
C TYR A 127 -0.92 -9.62 -7.34
N ASP A 128 -1.08 -10.84 -7.85
CA ASP A 128 -0.97 -12.04 -7.03
C ASP A 128 0.43 -12.13 -6.40
N ALA A 129 1.47 -11.76 -7.15
CA ALA A 129 2.83 -11.72 -6.61
C ALA A 129 2.99 -10.64 -5.52
N THR A 130 2.42 -9.44 -5.68
CA THR A 130 2.49 -8.41 -4.62
C THR A 130 1.66 -8.79 -3.39
N THR A 131 0.50 -9.42 -3.57
CA THR A 131 -0.32 -9.92 -2.46
C THR A 131 0.37 -11.07 -1.71
N LYS A 132 1.02 -11.98 -2.44
CA LYS A 132 1.89 -13.02 -1.84
C LYS A 132 3.04 -12.41 -1.05
N LYS A 133 3.68 -11.36 -1.57
CA LYS A 133 4.73 -10.63 -0.85
C LYS A 133 4.24 -10.06 0.48
N SER A 134 3.00 -9.57 0.59
CA SER A 134 2.46 -9.12 1.89
C SER A 134 2.33 -10.27 2.90
N ALA A 135 1.93 -11.46 2.44
CA ALA A 135 1.86 -12.64 3.30
C ALA A 135 3.25 -13.09 3.77
N ASP A 136 4.23 -13.12 2.86
CA ASP A 136 5.62 -13.45 3.17
C ASP A 136 6.22 -12.45 4.17
N VAL A 137 5.98 -11.13 3.98
CA VAL A 137 6.41 -10.10 4.93
C VAL A 137 5.82 -10.32 6.31
N ILE A 138 4.54 -10.66 6.38
CA ILE A 138 3.86 -10.94 7.65
C ILE A 138 4.50 -12.15 8.33
N GLU A 139 4.73 -13.22 7.57
CA GLU A 139 5.35 -14.44 8.06
C GLU A 139 6.76 -14.20 8.60
N ASP A 140 7.63 -13.57 7.80
CA ASP A 140 9.02 -13.30 8.14
C ASP A 140 9.17 -12.32 9.32
N ASN A 141 8.14 -11.50 9.58
CA ASN A 141 8.17 -10.47 10.60
C ASN A 141 7.15 -10.69 11.73
N LYS A 142 6.66 -11.93 11.94
CA LYS A 142 5.70 -12.28 13.02
C LYS A 142 6.11 -11.72 14.38
N ASP A 143 7.40 -11.78 14.74
CA ASP A 143 7.89 -11.27 16.02
C ASP A 143 7.85 -9.75 16.13
N LYS A 144 8.01 -9.01 15.03
CA LYS A 144 7.80 -7.56 15.03
C LYS A 144 6.34 -7.22 15.28
N PHE A 145 5.41 -7.96 14.67
CA PHE A 145 3.98 -7.73 14.90
C PHE A 145 3.56 -7.99 16.35
N LYS A 146 4.13 -9.00 17.01
CA LYS A 146 3.91 -9.26 18.44
C LYS A 146 4.27 -8.07 19.35
N ASN A 147 5.17 -7.18 18.89
CA ASN A 147 5.56 -5.99 19.65
C ASN A 147 4.51 -4.86 19.63
N PHE A 148 3.38 -5.03 18.95
CA PHE A 148 2.22 -4.12 18.96
C PHE A 148 1.16 -4.47 20.01
N ARG A 149 1.52 -5.29 21.00
CA ARG A 149 0.61 -5.82 22.03
C ARG A 149 -0.12 -4.75 22.87
N TYR A 150 0.52 -3.60 23.09
CA TYR A 150 0.07 -2.56 24.02
C TYR A 150 -0.07 -1.18 23.36
N ILE A 151 -0.47 -1.15 22.09
CA ILE A 151 -0.70 0.10 21.38
C ILE A 151 -2.08 0.65 21.75
N GLU A 152 -2.14 1.89 22.22
CA GLU A 152 -3.38 2.59 22.56
C GLU A 152 -3.82 3.52 21.42
N ASP A 153 -2.88 4.27 20.84
CA ASP A 153 -3.16 5.22 19.76
C ASP A 153 -2.44 4.82 18.47
N VAL A 154 -3.17 4.82 17.36
CA VAL A 154 -2.65 4.62 16.00
C VAL A 154 -2.89 5.89 15.20
N VAL A 155 -1.81 6.44 14.62
CA VAL A 155 -1.88 7.60 13.73
C VAL A 155 -1.49 7.15 12.32
N VAL A 156 -2.38 7.36 11.35
CA VAL A 156 -2.18 7.03 9.94
C VAL A 156 -2.03 8.33 9.16
N ILE A 157 -0.90 8.52 8.48
CA ILE A 157 -0.57 9.74 7.74
C ILE A 157 -0.15 9.40 6.32
N GLY A 158 -0.75 10.06 5.32
CA GLY A 158 -0.34 9.95 3.92
C GLY A 158 -0.44 8.53 3.35
N HIS A 159 -1.40 7.74 3.84
CA HIS A 159 -1.63 6.36 3.44
C HIS A 159 -2.98 6.24 2.72
N SER A 160 -3.02 5.52 1.61
CA SER A 160 -4.25 5.34 0.81
C SER A 160 -5.31 4.48 1.51
N LEU A 161 -4.88 3.68 2.49
CA LEU A 161 -5.69 2.64 3.15
C LEU A 161 -6.32 1.70 2.11
N SER A 162 -5.52 1.32 1.13
CA SER A 162 -5.96 0.39 0.09
C SER A 162 -6.03 -1.05 0.61
N GLN A 163 -6.87 -1.86 -0.02
CA GLN A 163 -7.12 -3.24 0.40
C GLN A 163 -5.86 -4.12 0.41
N VAL A 164 -4.87 -3.81 -0.45
CA VAL A 164 -3.60 -4.56 -0.49
C VAL A 164 -2.80 -4.45 0.82
N ASP A 165 -2.99 -3.37 1.58
CA ASP A 165 -2.29 -3.15 2.86
C ASP A 165 -3.09 -3.65 4.07
N TYR A 166 -4.36 -4.01 3.89
CA TYR A 166 -5.23 -4.50 4.97
C TYR A 166 -4.64 -5.66 5.77
N PRO A 167 -3.95 -6.65 5.17
CA PRO A 167 -3.31 -7.72 5.93
C PRO A 167 -2.39 -7.21 7.05
N TYR A 168 -1.63 -6.14 6.82
CA TYR A 168 -0.74 -5.57 7.84
C TYR A 168 -1.52 -4.96 9.01
N PHE A 169 -2.57 -4.19 8.71
CA PHE A 169 -3.43 -3.61 9.75
C PHE A 169 -4.16 -4.68 10.55
N LYS A 170 -4.64 -5.75 9.89
CA LYS A 170 -5.25 -6.90 10.55
C LYS A 170 -4.30 -7.58 11.52
N GLU A 171 -3.04 -7.78 11.14
CA GLU A 171 -2.04 -8.36 12.06
C GLU A 171 -1.72 -7.43 13.24
N ILE A 172 -1.62 -6.11 13.03
CA ILE A 172 -1.45 -5.14 14.13
C ILE A 172 -2.61 -5.24 15.13
N ILE A 173 -3.86 -5.24 14.64
CA ILE A 173 -5.08 -5.34 15.45
C ILE A 173 -5.12 -6.69 16.20
N LYS A 174 -4.79 -7.79 15.50
CA LYS A 174 -4.81 -9.15 16.05
C LYS A 174 -3.83 -9.35 17.21
N TYR A 175 -2.63 -8.79 17.13
CA TYR A 175 -1.63 -8.94 18.19
C TYR A 175 -1.83 -7.98 19.37
N ASN A 176 -2.67 -6.95 19.22
CA ASN A 176 -2.99 -6.04 20.31
C ASN A 176 -3.92 -6.70 21.34
N GLN A 177 -3.59 -6.60 22.62
CA GLN A 177 -4.39 -7.21 23.70
C GLN A 177 -5.75 -6.56 23.93
N ASN A 178 -5.89 -5.29 23.56
CA ASN A 178 -7.11 -4.51 23.77
C ASN A 178 -7.45 -3.71 22.51
N SER A 179 -7.54 -4.42 21.38
CA SER A 179 -7.75 -3.80 20.07
C SER A 179 -9.03 -2.98 19.96
N ALA A 180 -10.08 -3.36 20.70
CA ALA A 180 -11.34 -2.60 20.78
C ALA A 180 -11.19 -1.24 21.48
N ALA A 181 -10.16 -1.07 22.32
CA ALA A 181 -9.88 0.20 23.00
C ALA A 181 -8.97 1.13 22.19
N MET A 182 -8.31 0.63 21.13
CA MET A 182 -7.40 1.42 20.30
C MET A 182 -8.09 2.64 19.70
N ASN A 183 -7.48 3.81 19.82
CA ASN A 183 -7.92 5.02 19.14
C ASN A 183 -7.18 5.17 17.81
N TRP A 184 -7.92 5.50 16.75
CA TRP A 184 -7.42 5.65 15.40
C TRP A 184 -7.53 7.10 14.96
N HIS A 185 -6.41 7.68 14.57
CA HIS A 185 -6.29 9.04 14.06
C HIS A 185 -5.86 8.98 12.60
N ILE A 186 -6.77 9.27 11.67
CA ILE A 186 -6.54 8.99 10.25
C ILE A 186 -6.53 10.31 9.46
N SER A 187 -5.42 10.58 8.78
CA SER A 187 -5.29 11.75 7.92
C SER A 187 -6.09 11.60 6.63
N TRP A 188 -6.60 12.71 6.10
CA TRP A 188 -7.09 12.81 4.72
C TRP A 188 -6.54 14.07 4.04
N TYR A 189 -6.39 14.02 2.73
CA TYR A 189 -5.94 15.14 1.90
C TYR A 189 -7.08 15.62 0.99
N SER A 190 -7.76 14.67 0.35
CA SER A 190 -8.86 14.90 -0.59
C SER A 190 -10.18 14.32 -0.07
N SER A 191 -11.30 14.81 -0.59
CA SER A 191 -12.62 14.23 -0.27
C SER A 191 -12.77 12.78 -0.71
N GLY A 192 -11.98 12.32 -1.70
CA GLY A 192 -11.95 10.94 -2.15
C GLY A 192 -11.49 9.97 -1.06
N ASP A 193 -10.57 10.41 -0.19
CA ASP A 193 -9.99 9.59 0.87
C ASP A 193 -11.07 9.16 1.89
N LEU A 194 -12.11 9.97 2.08
CA LEU A 194 -13.17 9.72 3.06
C LEU A 194 -13.94 8.42 2.78
N LYS A 195 -14.09 8.02 1.50
CA LYS A 195 -14.71 6.74 1.13
C LYS A 195 -13.80 5.58 1.56
N GLY A 196 -12.50 5.68 1.27
CA GLY A 196 -11.49 4.70 1.67
C GLY A 196 -11.40 4.54 3.18
N ILE A 197 -11.39 5.64 3.93
CA ILE A 197 -11.37 5.63 5.40
C ILE A 197 -12.61 4.91 5.96
N LYS A 198 -13.81 5.23 5.46
CA LYS A 198 -15.04 4.56 5.89
C LYS A 198 -15.00 3.05 5.63
N GLN A 199 -14.52 2.66 4.45
CA GLN A 199 -14.37 1.25 4.10
C GLN A 199 -13.34 0.56 5.01
N PHE A 200 -12.19 1.17 5.23
CA PHE A 200 -11.17 0.65 6.14
C PHE A 200 -11.70 0.45 7.56
N VAL A 201 -12.38 1.45 8.12
CA VAL A 201 -12.96 1.39 9.48
C VAL A 201 -13.97 0.23 9.59
N SER A 202 -14.82 0.07 8.58
CA SER A 202 -15.78 -1.05 8.53
C SER A 202 -15.08 -2.41 8.44
N GLU A 203 -14.10 -2.55 7.55
CA GLU A 203 -13.40 -3.81 7.28
C GLU A 203 -12.49 -4.26 8.45
N MET A 204 -12.00 -3.30 9.23
CA MET A 204 -11.23 -3.56 10.44
C MET A 204 -12.09 -3.71 11.69
N ASN A 205 -13.42 -3.59 11.57
CA ASN A 205 -14.38 -3.61 12.68
C ASN A 205 -14.02 -2.60 13.80
N ILE A 206 -13.57 -1.40 13.41
CA ILE A 206 -13.21 -0.34 14.36
C ILE A 206 -14.47 0.46 14.69
N SER A 207 -14.74 0.66 15.98
CA SER A 207 -15.86 1.49 16.41
C SER A 207 -15.69 2.94 15.94
N ASN A 208 -16.74 3.55 15.39
CA ASN A 208 -16.71 4.95 14.96
C ASN A 208 -16.34 5.92 16.10
N SER A 209 -16.66 5.59 17.37
CA SER A 209 -16.29 6.42 18.52
C SER A 209 -14.78 6.42 18.81
N LYS A 210 -14.06 5.46 18.25
CA LYS A 210 -12.60 5.31 18.34
C LYS A 210 -11.86 5.95 17.17
N VAL A 211 -12.57 6.50 16.18
CA VAL A 211 -11.95 7.09 14.98
C VAL A 211 -12.05 8.60 15.02
N LYS A 212 -10.91 9.27 14.85
CA LYS A 212 -10.82 10.71 14.59
C LYS A 212 -10.13 10.91 13.26
N ILE A 213 -10.68 11.76 12.41
CA ILE A 213 -10.06 12.13 11.14
C ILE A 213 -9.52 13.55 11.20
N PHE A 214 -8.40 13.81 10.54
CA PHE A 214 -7.80 15.15 10.48
C PHE A 214 -7.24 15.41 9.09
N ARG A 215 -7.14 16.68 8.70
CA ARG A 215 -6.64 17.05 7.38
C ARG A 215 -5.13 17.32 7.43
N THR A 216 -4.41 16.85 6.42
CA THR A 216 -2.97 17.14 6.21
C THR A 216 -2.73 17.89 4.92
#